data_AF-A0A2E8UVX0-F1
#
_entry.id   AF-A0A2E8UVX0-F1
#
_cell.length_a   1.000
_cell.length_b   1.000
_cell.length_c   1.000
_cell.angle_alpha   90.00
_cell.angle_beta   90.00
_cell.angle_gamma   90.00
#
_symmetry.space_group_name_H-M   'P 1'
#
loop_
_entity.id
_entity.type
_entity.pdbx_description
1 polymer ?
#
loop_
_entity_poly.entity_id
_entity_poly.type
_entity_poly.pdbx_seq_one_letter_code
_entity_poly.pdbx_strand_id
1 'polypeptide(L)'
;MEEQKHFKHPSFYPGDAPETEHPFSLYISVWILLFVLSAFYYAVDLAEIQGYLRWFLVTVFAFLKAGLVVGVFMHMAWERMAFLYAIMLPPLFLLALIGILAVDGAFVYYIRDLFMPLVGE
;
A
#
# COMPACT_ATOMS: atom_id res chain seq x y z
N MET A 1 6.21 71.51 -4.63
CA MET A 1 6.79 70.26 -4.08
C MET A 1 5.64 69.28 -4.01
N GLU A 2 5.47 68.49 -5.07
CA GLU A 2 4.33 67.57 -5.21
C GLU A 2 4.55 66.34 -4.34
N GLU A 3 3.67 66.15 -3.38
CA GLU A 3 3.62 64.99 -2.49
C GLU A 3 3.17 63.78 -3.33
N GLN A 4 4.13 62.93 -3.70
CA GLN A 4 3.87 61.65 -4.36
C GLN A 4 3.01 60.77 -3.43
N LYS A 5 1.70 60.79 -3.65
CA LYS A 5 0.78 59.81 -3.09
C LYS A 5 1.08 58.45 -3.71
N HIS A 6 1.88 57.67 -2.99
CA HIS A 6 2.19 56.28 -3.29
C HIS A 6 0.89 55.48 -3.41
N PHE A 7 0.44 55.26 -4.65
CA PHE A 7 -0.71 54.43 -4.98
C PHE A 7 -0.41 52.98 -4.56
N LYS A 8 -1.03 52.52 -3.47
CA LYS A 8 -1.10 51.09 -3.16
C LYS A 8 -2.06 50.43 -4.15
N HIS A 9 -1.54 49.52 -4.96
CA HIS A 9 -2.34 48.71 -5.88
C HIS A 9 -3.33 47.85 -5.07
N PRO A 10 -4.62 47.76 -5.46
CA PRO A 10 -5.64 47.00 -4.75
C PRO A 10 -5.58 45.49 -5.05
N SER A 11 -4.39 44.92 -5.26
CA SER A 11 -4.17 43.50 -5.02
C SER A 11 -3.94 43.30 -3.52
N PHE A 12 -4.92 43.71 -2.72
CA PHE A 12 -4.97 43.50 -1.28
C PHE A 12 -5.71 42.19 -1.02
N TYR A 13 -5.17 41.11 -1.56
CA TYR A 13 -5.14 39.88 -0.79
C TYR A 13 -3.70 39.78 -0.29
N PRO A 14 -3.35 40.33 0.89
CA PRO A 14 -2.39 39.65 1.73
C PRO A 14 -3.12 38.38 2.18
N GLY A 15 -3.08 37.37 1.31
CA GLY A 15 -3.40 36.02 1.71
C GLY A 15 -2.30 35.60 2.67
N ASP A 16 -2.37 36.05 3.91
CA ASP A 16 -1.74 35.41 5.06
C ASP A 16 -2.49 34.09 5.34
N ALA A 17 -2.86 33.36 4.29
CA ALA A 17 -2.99 31.92 4.43
C ALA A 17 -1.55 31.47 4.67
N PRO A 18 -1.22 30.86 5.82
CA PRO A 18 0.04 30.14 5.91
C PRO A 18 0.01 29.17 4.75
N GLU A 19 0.79 29.46 3.71
CA GLU A 19 0.98 28.56 2.59
C GLU A 19 1.33 27.24 3.24
N THR A 20 0.39 26.30 3.14
CA THR A 20 0.37 25.07 3.93
C THR A 20 1.35 24.11 3.27
N GLU A 21 2.57 24.59 3.15
CA GLU A 21 3.74 24.01 2.55
C GLU A 21 4.65 23.82 3.76
N HIS A 22 4.78 22.62 4.32
CA HIS A 22 5.46 21.56 3.63
C HIS A 22 5.03 20.19 4.17
N PRO A 23 4.28 19.39 3.39
CA PRO A 23 4.21 17.94 3.59
C PRO A 23 5.56 17.23 3.39
N PHE A 24 6.64 17.95 3.02
CA PHE A 24 8.00 17.41 2.83
C PHE A 24 8.57 16.72 4.07
N SER A 25 8.36 17.29 5.25
CA SER A 25 8.87 16.68 6.49
C SER A 25 8.22 15.32 6.75
N LEU A 26 6.94 15.15 6.40
CA LEU A 26 6.21 13.89 6.55
C LEU A 26 6.81 12.82 5.63
N TYR A 27 7.07 13.16 4.36
CA TYR A 27 7.70 12.23 3.41
C TYR A 27 9.08 11.76 3.86
N ILE A 28 9.93 12.66 4.36
CA ILE A 28 11.27 12.30 4.86
C ILE A 28 11.16 11.39 6.09
N SER A 29 10.28 11.70 7.05
CA SER A 29 10.06 10.85 8.24
C SER A 29 9.59 9.45 7.86
N VAL A 30 8.66 9.34 6.91
CA VAL A 30 8.13 8.06 6.45
C VAL A 30 9.17 7.28 5.63
N TRP A 31 9.98 7.97 4.83
CA TRP A 31 11.07 7.36 4.10
C TRP A 31 12.12 6.75 5.05
N ILE A 32 12.49 7.46 6.11
CA ILE A 32 13.36 6.92 7.17
C ILE A 32 12.69 5.72 7.84
N LEU A 33 11.39 5.80 8.14
CA LEU A 33 10.66 4.70 8.74
C LEU A 33 10.64 3.45 7.83
N LEU A 34 10.47 3.60 6.52
CA LEU A 34 10.58 2.49 5.55
C LEU A 34 11.97 1.85 5.56
N PHE A 35 13.01 2.67 5.69
CA PHE A 35 14.39 2.17 5.77
C PHE A 35 14.59 1.35 7.05
N VAL A 36 14.16 1.87 8.19
CA VAL A 36 14.19 1.16 9.48
C VAL A 36 13.43 -0.15 9.40
N LEU A 37 12.23 -0.14 8.81
CA LEU A 37 11.41 -1.33 8.64
C LEU A 37 12.07 -2.38 7.72
N SER A 38 12.77 -1.92 6.68
CA SER A 38 13.55 -2.80 5.79
C SER A 38 14.76 -3.41 6.51
N ALA A 39 15.41 -2.64 7.39
CA ALA A 39 16.48 -3.17 8.24
C ALA A 39 15.96 -4.21 9.24
N PHE A 40 14.77 -4.01 9.83
CA PHE A 40 14.13 -5.01 10.68
C PHE A 40 13.75 -6.28 9.92
N TYR A 41 13.20 -6.16 8.71
CA TYR A 41 12.96 -7.31 7.84
C TYR A 41 14.25 -8.13 7.64
N TYR A 42 15.36 -7.45 7.34
CA TYR A 42 16.66 -8.11 7.18
C TYR A 42 17.22 -8.68 8.49
N ALA A 43 16.98 -8.02 9.63
CA ALA A 43 17.40 -8.51 10.95
C ALA A 43 16.68 -9.82 11.32
N VAL A 44 15.41 -9.98 10.93
CA VAL A 44 14.70 -11.27 11.08
C VAL A 44 15.33 -12.35 10.21
N ASP A 45 15.73 -12.02 8.99
CA ASP A 45 16.43 -12.95 8.10
C ASP A 45 17.80 -13.34 8.66
N LEU A 46 18.54 -12.40 9.28
CA LEU A 46 19.84 -12.66 9.94
C LEU A 46 19.72 -13.51 11.21
N ALA A 47 18.60 -13.41 11.93
CA ALA A 47 18.38 -14.19 13.15
C ALA A 47 18.10 -15.67 12.87
N GLU A 48 18.03 -16.08 11.59
CA GLU A 48 17.83 -17.46 11.12
C GLU A 48 16.70 -18.20 11.88
N ILE A 49 15.65 -17.47 12.26
CA ILE A 49 14.55 -18.02 13.04
C ILE A 49 13.85 -19.07 12.17
N GLN A 50 13.85 -20.33 12.60
CA GLN A 50 13.22 -21.42 11.88
C GLN A 50 11.75 -21.58 12.30
N GLY A 51 10.90 -21.98 11.34
CA GLY A 51 9.49 -22.31 11.57
C GLY A 51 8.49 -21.17 11.34
N TYR A 52 7.30 -21.31 11.92
CA TYR A 52 6.16 -20.41 11.72
C TYR A 52 6.41 -18.97 12.17
N LEU A 53 7.32 -18.78 13.13
CA LEU A 53 7.67 -17.45 13.64
C LEU A 53 8.27 -16.57 12.53
N ARG A 54 9.12 -17.12 11.65
CA ARG A 54 9.67 -16.39 10.49
C ARG A 54 8.56 -15.91 9.56
N TRP A 55 7.62 -16.80 9.24
CA TRP A 55 6.49 -16.49 8.37
C TRP A 55 5.62 -15.38 8.96
N PHE A 56 5.34 -15.44 10.26
CA PHE A 56 4.61 -14.38 10.94
C PHE A 56 5.35 -13.04 10.87
N LEU A 57 6.63 -12.99 11.25
CA LEU A 57 7.39 -11.74 11.25
C LEU A 57 7.56 -11.14 9.84
N VAL A 58 7.92 -11.97 8.85
CA VAL A 58 8.06 -11.52 7.45
C VAL A 58 6.74 -10.96 6.93
N THR A 59 5.63 -11.64 7.20
CA THR A 59 4.30 -11.17 6.80
C THR A 59 3.96 -9.84 7.49
N VAL A 60 4.18 -9.72 8.80
CA VAL A 60 3.93 -8.48 9.55
C VAL A 60 4.76 -7.32 9.00
N PHE A 61 6.07 -7.50 8.77
CA PHE A 61 6.91 -6.45 8.19
C PHE A 61 6.51 -6.08 6.76
N ALA A 62 6.09 -7.07 5.96
CA ALA A 62 5.56 -6.84 4.62
C ALA A 62 4.26 -6.01 4.64
N PHE A 63 3.34 -6.31 5.57
CA PHE A 63 2.10 -5.55 5.73
C PHE A 63 2.36 -4.13 6.25
N LEU A 64 3.21 -3.96 7.25
CA LEU A 64 3.55 -2.63 7.76
C LEU A 64 4.17 -1.76 6.66
N LYS A 65 5.13 -2.28 5.89
CA LYS A 65 5.75 -1.48 4.82
C LYS A 65 4.76 -1.16 3.71
N ALA A 66 3.91 -2.10 3.33
CA ALA A 66 2.90 -1.89 2.29
C ALA A 66 1.86 -0.86 2.73
N GLY A 67 1.37 -0.95 3.97
CA GLY A 67 0.43 0.03 4.53
C GLY A 67 1.02 1.43 4.60
N LEU A 68 2.30 1.55 4.96
CA LEU A 68 3.01 2.83 5.02
C LEU A 68 3.20 3.45 3.62
N VAL A 69 3.55 2.63 2.61
CA VAL A 69 3.64 3.06 1.21
C VAL A 69 2.29 3.52 0.68
N VAL A 70 1.24 2.73 0.91
CA VAL A 70 -0.11 3.04 0.44
C VAL A 70 -0.66 4.30 1.11
N GLY A 71 -0.51 4.44 2.43
CA GLY A 71 -1.02 5.59 3.18
C GLY A 71 -0.35 6.91 2.82
N VAL A 72 0.96 6.90 2.60
CA VAL A 72 1.77 8.12 2.47
C VAL A 72 2.19 8.40 1.03
N PHE A 73 2.79 7.42 0.34
CA PHE A 73 3.29 7.61 -1.02
C PHE A 73 2.19 7.55 -2.08
N MET A 74 1.17 6.71 -1.87
CA MET A 74 -0.04 6.74 -2.71
C MET A 74 -1.06 7.79 -2.26
N HIS A 75 -0.71 8.68 -1.32
CA HIS A 75 -1.53 9.82 -0.92
C HIS A 75 -2.98 9.44 -0.48
N MET A 76 -3.19 8.19 -0.05
CA MET A 76 -4.51 7.68 0.37
C MET A 76 -5.05 8.37 1.63
N ALA A 77 -4.20 9.04 2.40
CA ALA A 77 -4.65 9.86 3.52
C ALA A 77 -5.33 11.18 3.08
N TRP A 78 -5.16 11.63 1.82
CA TRP A 78 -5.61 12.97 1.40
C TRP A 78 -6.52 13.05 0.16
N GLU A 79 -6.75 11.97 -0.61
CA GLU A 79 -7.71 11.98 -1.73
C GLU A 79 -8.53 10.68 -1.94
N ARG A 80 -9.53 10.80 -2.83
CA ARG A 80 -10.83 10.10 -2.98
C ARG A 80 -10.82 8.56 -3.00
N MET A 81 -11.90 7.99 -2.46
CA MET A 81 -12.29 6.55 -2.47
C MET A 81 -12.08 5.81 -3.79
N ALA A 82 -12.06 6.50 -4.94
CA ALA A 82 -11.85 5.90 -6.26
C ALA A 82 -10.50 5.17 -6.40
N PHE A 83 -9.42 5.65 -5.77
CA PHE A 83 -8.12 4.97 -5.80
C PHE A 83 -8.10 3.68 -4.98
N LEU A 84 -8.82 3.65 -3.85
CA LEU A 84 -9.00 2.43 -3.05
C LEU A 84 -9.66 1.35 -3.92
N TYR A 85 -10.75 1.68 -4.62
CA TYR A 85 -11.40 0.75 -5.53
C TYR A 85 -10.49 0.35 -6.69
N ALA A 86 -9.74 1.27 -7.30
CA ALA A 86 -8.84 0.92 -8.41
C ALA A 86 -7.74 -0.08 -8.02
N ILE A 87 -7.23 -0.01 -6.77
CA ILE A 87 -6.17 -0.90 -6.28
C ILE A 87 -6.72 -2.18 -5.65
N MET A 88 -7.86 -2.12 -4.94
CA MET A 88 -8.46 -3.28 -4.26
C MET A 88 -9.34 -4.14 -5.17
N LEU A 89 -9.97 -3.55 -6.18
CA LEU A 89 -10.87 -4.27 -7.08
C LEU A 89 -10.14 -5.35 -7.91
N PRO A 90 -8.94 -5.11 -8.49
CA PRO A 90 -8.24 -6.15 -9.25
C PRO A 90 -7.82 -7.37 -8.40
N PRO A 91 -7.18 -7.20 -7.21
CA PRO A 91 -6.89 -8.32 -6.31
C PRO A 91 -8.15 -9.05 -5.84
N LEU A 92 -9.22 -8.32 -5.50
CA LEU A 92 -10.47 -8.92 -5.05
C LEU A 92 -11.14 -9.75 -6.15
N PHE A 93 -11.13 -9.25 -7.39
CA PHE A 93 -11.64 -9.99 -8.54
C PHE A 93 -10.84 -11.28 -8.78
N LEU A 94 -9.51 -11.21 -8.69
CA LEU A 94 -8.66 -12.40 -8.79
C LEU A 94 -8.95 -13.41 -7.68
N LEU A 95 -9.10 -12.97 -6.43
CA LEU A 95 -9.44 -13.85 -5.31
C LEU A 95 -10.80 -14.53 -5.50
N ALA A 96 -11.80 -13.78 -5.97
CA ALA A 96 -13.12 -14.33 -6.30
C ALA A 96 -13.03 -15.37 -7.43
N LEU A 97 -12.27 -15.07 -8.49
CA LEU A 97 -12.06 -15.98 -9.61
C LEU A 97 -11.34 -17.26 -9.17
N ILE A 98 -10.29 -17.15 -8.37
CA ILE A 98 -9.59 -18.30 -7.77
C ILE A 98 -10.56 -19.12 -6.90
N GLY A 99 -11.39 -18.47 -6.09
CA GLY A 99 -12.36 -19.15 -5.24
C GLY A 99 -13.38 -19.97 -6.04
N ILE A 100 -13.91 -19.41 -7.13
CA ILE A 100 -14.85 -20.11 -8.02
C ILE A 100 -14.15 -21.26 -8.77
N LEU A 101 -13.00 -21.00 -9.39
CA LEU A 101 -12.26 -22.02 -10.15
C LEU A 101 -11.73 -23.15 -9.26
N ALA A 102 -11.42 -22.88 -7.99
CA ALA A 102 -10.98 -23.91 -7.05
C ALA A 102 -12.08 -24.96 -6.78
N VAL A 103 -13.35 -24.54 -6.72
CA VAL A 103 -14.49 -25.45 -6.54
C VAL A 103 -14.68 -26.33 -7.78
N ASP A 104 -14.65 -25.74 -8.98
CA ASP A 104 -14.72 -26.50 -10.23
C ASP A 104 -13.54 -27.47 -10.38
N GLY A 105 -12.33 -27.01 -10.04
CA GLY A 105 -11.13 -27.84 -10.04
C GLY A 105 -11.23 -29.04 -9.09
N ALA A 106 -11.79 -28.84 -7.89
CA ALA A 106 -12.02 -29.91 -6.93
C ALA A 106 -13.07 -30.92 -7.43
N PHE A 107 -14.13 -30.46 -8.09
CA PHE A 107 -15.14 -31.34 -8.69
C PHE A 107 -14.55 -32.19 -9.82
N VAL A 108 -13.78 -31.57 -10.73
CA VAL A 108 -13.09 -32.30 -11.81
C VAL A 108 -12.11 -33.32 -11.25
N TYR A 109 -11.35 -32.96 -10.21
CA TYR A 109 -10.43 -33.87 -9.54
C TYR A 109 -11.17 -35.06 -8.92
N TYR A 110 -12.30 -34.83 -8.25
CA TYR A 110 -13.12 -35.89 -7.65
C TYR A 110 -13.70 -36.85 -8.70
N ILE A 111 -14.24 -36.32 -9.80
CA ILE A 111 -14.75 -37.14 -10.90
C ILE A 111 -13.62 -37.93 -11.58
N ARG A 112 -12.44 -37.33 -11.74
CA ARG A 112 -11.26 -38.06 -12.25
C ARG A 112 -10.89 -39.23 -11.34
N ASP A 113 -10.84 -39.03 -10.04
CA ASP A 113 -10.50 -40.09 -9.08
C ASP A 113 -11.54 -41.23 -9.07
N LEU A 114 -12.83 -40.85 -9.16
CA LEU A 114 -13.93 -41.81 -9.16
C LEU A 114 -14.03 -42.66 -10.44
N PHE A 115 -13.78 -42.07 -11.61
CA PHE A 115 -13.97 -42.72 -12.91
C PHE A 115 -12.69 -43.15 -13.62
N MET A 116 -11.55 -42.54 -13.28
CA MET A 116 -10.22 -42.89 -13.78
C MET A 116 -9.30 -43.30 -12.62
N PRO A 117 -9.64 -44.38 -11.89
CA PRO A 117 -8.88 -44.79 -10.72
C PRO A 117 -7.46 -45.29 -11.05
N LEU A 118 -7.16 -45.70 -12.28
CA LEU A 118 -5.82 -46.17 -12.67
C LEU A 118 -5.61 -46.14 -14.20
N VAL A 119 -4.95 -45.11 -14.71
CA VAL A 119 -4.14 -45.23 -15.93
C VAL A 119 -2.71 -44.86 -15.56
N GLY A 120 -1.95 -45.87 -15.12
CA GLY A 120 -0.50 -45.85 -14.97
C GLY A 120 0.02 -45.68 -13.53
N GLU A 121 0.38 -46.83 -12.92
CA GLU A 121 1.21 -47.04 -11.71
C GLU A 121 0.64 -46.55 -10.36
#